data_AF-A0A5P2BTK3-F1
#
_entry.id   AF-A0A5P2BTK3-F1
#
_cell.length_a   1.000
_cell.length_b   1.000
_cell.length_c   1.000
_cell.angle_alpha   90.00
_cell.angle_beta   90.00
_cell.angle_gamma   90.00
#
_symmetry.space_group_name_H-M   'P 1'
#
loop_
_entity.id
_entity.type
_entity.pdbx_description
1 polymer ?
#
loop_
_entity_poly.entity_id
_entity_poly.type
_entity_poly.pdbx_seq_one_letter_code
_entity_poly.pdbx_strand_id
1 'polypeptide(L)'
;MQRVAEDAIAVDPFDQMTKDHRYIYSNTGAVGIVDRPNQGALKDKLFASVRVTHDDATESDMHKLITAYTESAASPKECTGKGRQTARKGA
;
A
#
# COMPACT_ATOMS: atom_id res chain seq x y z
N MET A 1 -3.84 -4.53 -8.97
CA MET A 1 -2.53 -3.87 -8.77
C MET A 1 -2.40 -2.69 -9.70
N GLN A 2 -2.36 -2.89 -11.02
CA GLN A 2 -2.20 -1.77 -11.96
C GLN A 2 -3.26 -0.66 -11.80
N ARG A 3 -4.56 -0.98 -11.80
CA ARG A 3 -5.63 0.00 -11.49
C ARG A 3 -5.50 0.70 -10.13
N VAL A 4 -4.90 0.04 -9.14
CA VAL A 4 -4.70 0.63 -7.81
C VAL A 4 -3.49 1.55 -7.82
N ALA A 5 -2.46 1.23 -8.60
CA ALA A 5 -1.33 2.11 -8.86
C ALA A 5 -1.76 3.32 -9.71
N GLU A 6 -2.64 3.15 -10.70
CA GLU A 6 -3.22 4.26 -11.48
C GLU A 6 -4.01 5.25 -10.60
N ASP A 7 -4.70 4.76 -9.57
CA ASP A 7 -5.46 5.57 -8.61
C ASP A 7 -4.56 6.17 -7.50
N ALA A 8 -3.41 5.54 -7.23
CA ALA A 8 -2.45 5.98 -6.23
C ALA A 8 -1.61 7.15 -6.76
N ILE A 9 -1.92 8.36 -6.28
CA ILE A 9 -1.16 9.57 -6.60
C ILE A 9 0.33 9.35 -6.26
N ALA A 10 1.19 9.36 -7.28
CA ALA A 10 2.66 9.21 -7.24
C ALA A 10 3.24 7.79 -7.38
N VAL A 11 2.43 6.80 -7.79
CA VAL A 11 2.96 5.49 -8.21
C VAL A 11 2.85 5.41 -9.72
N ASP A 12 3.93 5.08 -10.41
CA ASP A 12 3.82 4.77 -11.84
C ASP A 12 3.32 3.32 -11.99
N PRO A 13 2.16 3.10 -12.66
CA PRO A 13 1.53 1.78 -12.75
C PRO A 13 2.21 0.81 -13.74
N PHE A 14 3.22 1.27 -14.47
CA PHE A 14 4.01 0.48 -15.42
C PHE A 14 5.46 0.26 -14.95
N ASP A 15 5.76 0.68 -13.74
CA ASP A 15 7.09 0.65 -13.16
C ASP A 15 7.47 -0.73 -12.58
N GLN A 16 8.47 -0.78 -11.70
CA GLN A 16 8.97 -2.05 -11.20
C GLN A 16 7.90 -2.84 -10.44
N MET A 17 7.59 -4.02 -10.97
CA MET A 17 6.68 -4.98 -10.37
C MET A 17 7.47 -6.18 -9.86
N THR A 18 7.17 -6.64 -8.64
CA THR A 18 7.76 -7.88 -8.13
C THR A 18 7.29 -9.08 -8.94
N LYS A 19 8.13 -10.12 -9.05
CA LYS A 19 7.81 -11.36 -9.79
C LYS A 19 6.51 -12.02 -9.30
N ASP A 20 6.22 -11.91 -8.01
CA ASP A 20 5.02 -12.44 -7.36
C ASP A 20 3.78 -11.56 -7.55
N HIS A 21 3.90 -10.44 -8.28
CA HIS A 21 2.81 -9.50 -8.58
C HIS A 21 2.16 -8.89 -7.32
N ARG A 22 2.90 -8.88 -6.20
CA ARG A 22 2.44 -8.41 -4.89
C ARG A 22 2.72 -6.94 -4.63
N TYR A 23 3.66 -6.36 -5.37
CA TYR A 23 4.08 -4.97 -5.19
C TYR A 23 4.38 -4.32 -6.55
N ILE A 24 4.02 -3.05 -6.66
CA ILE A 24 4.48 -2.11 -7.69
C ILE A 24 5.18 -0.97 -6.94
N TYR A 25 6.37 -0.60 -7.32
CA TYR A 25 7.13 0.46 -6.65
C TYR A 25 7.97 1.24 -7.64
N SER A 26 8.15 2.51 -7.32
CA SER A 26 8.89 3.53 -8.07
C SER A 26 9.55 4.47 -7.07
N ASN A 27 10.53 5.28 -7.49
CA ASN A 27 11.19 6.24 -6.59
C ASN A 27 10.24 7.22 -5.88
N THR A 28 9.06 7.48 -6.45
CA THR A 28 8.06 8.43 -5.91
C THR A 28 6.99 7.77 -5.04
N GLY A 29 6.85 6.44 -5.09
CA GLY A 29 5.80 5.73 -4.37
C GLY A 29 5.72 4.24 -4.65
N ALA A 30 4.95 3.54 -3.83
CA ALA A 30 4.74 2.10 -3.96
C ALA A 30 3.34 1.66 -3.55
N VAL A 31 2.86 0.57 -4.13
CA VAL A 31 1.59 -0.10 -3.83
C VAL A 31 1.84 -1.58 -3.57
N GLY A 32 1.21 -2.11 -2.52
CA GLY A 32 1.39 -3.50 -2.08
C GLY A 32 0.08 -4.17 -1.68
N ILE A 33 0.00 -5.49 -1.83
CA ILE A 33 -1.12 -6.30 -1.35
C ILE A 33 -0.91 -6.59 0.13
N VAL A 34 -1.94 -6.33 0.96
CA VAL A 34 -1.92 -6.68 2.38
C VAL A 34 -2.52 -8.07 2.56
N ASP A 35 -1.68 -9.05 2.89
CA ASP A 35 -2.10 -10.43 3.14
C ASP A 35 -2.54 -10.60 4.60
N ARG A 36 -3.84 -10.52 4.88
CA ARG A 36 -4.36 -10.76 6.24
C ARG A 36 -4.71 -12.22 6.46
N PRO A 37 -4.17 -12.89 7.50
CA PRO A 37 -4.69 -14.18 7.92
C PRO A 37 -6.13 -13.96 8.43
N ASN A 38 -7.04 -14.85 8.02
CA ASN A 38 -8.47 -14.78 8.34
C ASN A 38 -9.33 -13.82 7.48
N GLN A 39 -8.93 -13.55 6.24
CA GLN A 39 -9.81 -12.99 5.18
C GLN A 39 -10.90 -13.96 4.70
N GLY A 40 -11.33 -14.92 5.53
CA GLY A 40 -12.25 -16.03 5.17
C GLY A 40 -13.64 -15.62 4.65
N ALA A 41 -13.90 -14.32 4.45
CA ALA A 41 -15.13 -13.80 3.87
C ALA A 41 -14.96 -12.51 3.04
N LEU A 42 -13.76 -11.92 2.94
CA LEU A 42 -13.56 -10.71 2.14
C LEU A 42 -13.10 -11.13 0.74
N LYS A 43 -14.01 -11.04 -0.23
CA LYS A 43 -13.70 -11.23 -1.66
C LYS A 43 -12.77 -10.12 -2.19
N ASP A 44 -12.63 -9.04 -1.44
CA ASP A 44 -11.89 -7.83 -1.80
C ASP A 44 -10.46 -7.89 -1.27
N LYS A 45 -9.51 -7.76 -2.19
CA LYS A 45 -8.08 -7.60 -1.85
C LYS A 45 -7.87 -6.24 -1.20
N LEU A 46 -7.17 -6.23 -0.07
CA LEU A 46 -6.70 -4.99 0.54
C LEU A 46 -5.37 -4.57 -0.08
N PHE A 47 -5.26 -3.28 -0.38
CA PHE A 47 -4.07 -2.68 -0.94
C PHE A 47 -3.61 -1.55 -0.03
N ALA A 48 -2.30 -1.43 0.12
CA ALA A 48 -1.66 -0.29 0.74
C ALA A 48 -0.92 0.51 -0.32
N SER A 49 -0.90 1.84 -0.18
CA SER A 49 -0.07 2.73 -0.97
C SER A 49 0.77 3.61 -0.06
N VAL A 50 2.01 3.85 -0.46
CA VAL A 50 2.93 4.79 0.17
C VAL A 50 3.45 5.74 -0.88
N ARG A 51 3.54 7.01 -0.51
CA ARG A 51 4.11 8.08 -1.33
C ARG A 51 5.22 8.73 -0.54
N VAL A 52 6.34 9.01 -1.20
CA VAL A 52 7.40 9.84 -0.64
C VAL A 52 7.47 11.14 -1.43
N THR A 53 7.68 12.24 -0.71
CA THR A 53 7.70 13.61 -1.28
C THR A 53 9.14 14.11 -1.46
N HIS A 54 10.13 13.26 -1.17
CA HIS A 54 11.56 13.56 -1.27
C HIS A 54 12.19 12.69 -2.34
N ASP A 55 13.03 13.30 -3.18
CA ASP A 55 13.55 12.69 -4.42
C ASP A 55 14.67 11.67 -4.17
N ASP A 56 15.25 11.64 -2.96
CA ASP A 56 16.36 10.76 -2.59
C ASP A 56 15.95 9.32 -2.27
N ALA A 57 14.66 8.98 -2.37
CA ALA A 57 14.20 7.63 -2.14
C ALA A 57 14.53 6.73 -3.33
N THR A 58 15.31 5.67 -3.10
CA THR A 58 15.57 4.67 -4.13
C THR A 58 14.43 3.66 -4.22
N GLU A 59 14.33 2.99 -5.37
CA GLU A 59 13.38 1.90 -5.63
C GLU A 59 13.51 0.79 -4.57
N SER A 60 14.73 0.54 -4.09
CA SER A 60 15.00 -0.42 -3.01
C SER A 60 14.46 0.04 -1.66
N ASP A 61 14.51 1.34 -1.35
CA ASP A 61 13.93 1.89 -0.14
C ASP A 61 12.40 1.85 -0.20
N MET A 62 11.82 2.17 -1.36
CA MET A 62 10.37 2.10 -1.59
C MET A 62 9.85 0.67 -1.48
N HIS A 63 10.57 -0.31 -2.06
CA HIS A 63 10.24 -1.72 -1.93
C HIS A 63 10.29 -2.21 -0.48
N LYS A 64 11.32 -1.82 0.30
CA LYS A 64 11.40 -2.14 1.73
C LYS A 64 10.26 -1.49 2.52
N LEU A 65 9.96 -0.22 2.23
CA LEU A 65 8.91 0.54 2.92
C LEU A 65 7.54 -0.08 2.71
N ILE A 66 7.15 -0.36 1.45
CA ILE A 66 5.85 -0.96 1.17
C ILE A 66 5.75 -2.37 1.75
N THR A 67 6.83 -3.16 1.70
CA THR A 67 6.85 -4.51 2.28
C THR A 67 6.59 -4.44 3.78
N ALA A 68 7.40 -3.68 4.52
CA ALA A 68 7.24 -3.52 5.96
C ALA A 68 5.86 -2.95 6.34
N TYR A 69 5.34 -2.01 5.54
CA TYR A 69 4.02 -1.43 5.78
C TYR A 69 2.90 -2.46 5.55
N THR A 70 2.96 -3.25 4.48
CA THR A 70 1.98 -4.32 4.23
C THR A 70 2.03 -5.43 5.29
N GLU A 71 3.21 -5.82 5.76
CA GLU A 71 3.38 -6.79 6.85
C GLU A 71 2.84 -6.26 8.18
N SER A 72 3.06 -4.98 8.46
CA SER A 72 2.49 -4.31 9.63
C SER A 72 0.96 -4.23 9.54
N ALA A 73 0.42 -3.81 8.39
CA ALA A 73 -1.03 -3.74 8.14
C ALA A 73 -1.71 -5.12 8.10
N ALA A 74 -0.94 -6.17 7.80
CA ALA A 74 -1.40 -7.56 7.85
C ALA A 74 -1.64 -8.05 9.30
N SER A 75 -1.03 -7.40 10.29
CA SER A 75 -1.16 -7.80 11.69
C SER A 75 -2.57 -7.51 12.23
N PRO A 76 -3.28 -8.52 12.77
CA PRO A 76 -4.69 -8.40 13.16
C PRO A 76 -4.95 -7.45 14.34
N LYS A 77 -3.91 -7.05 15.08
CA LYS A 77 -4.04 -6.14 16.24
C LYS A 77 -4.47 -4.73 15.81
N GLU A 78 -4.02 -4.25 14.66
CA GLU A 78 -4.32 -2.91 14.15
C GLU A 78 -5.68 -2.86 13.41
N CYS A 79 -6.18 -4.01 12.93
CA CYS A 79 -7.44 -4.11 12.17
C CYS A 79 -8.68 -4.41 13.01
N THR A 80 -8.57 -4.33 14.34
CA THR A 80 -9.71 -4.43 15.28
C THR A 80 -10.14 -3.09 15.85
N GLY A 81 -9.60 -1.98 15.34
CA GLY A 81 -10.04 -0.64 15.72
C GLY A 81 -11.33 -0.25 15.03
N LYS A 82 -12.42 -0.07 15.80
CA LYS A 82 -13.39 1.01 15.54
C LYS A 82 -12.64 2.36 15.59
N GLY A 83 -11.85 2.65 14.55
CA GLY A 83 -11.07 3.87 14.38
C GLY A 83 -11.84 4.86 13.54
N ARG A 84 -12.86 5.49 14.13
CA ARG A 84 -13.29 6.88 13.90
C ARG A 84 -12.91 7.46 12.53
N GLN A 85 -13.79 7.29 11.53
CA GLN A 85 -13.95 8.27 10.46
C GLN A 85 -14.26 9.63 11.12
N THR A 86 -13.24 10.43 11.39
CA THR A 86 -13.46 11.87 11.58
C THR A 86 -13.49 12.46 10.19
N ALA A 87 -14.72 12.59 9.67
CA ALA A 87 -15.01 13.43 8.53
C ALA A 87 -14.27 14.77 8.71
N ARG A 88 -13.38 15.10 7.77
CA ARG A 88 -12.86 16.45 7.61
C ARG A 88 -14.05 17.34 7.31
N LYS A 89 -14.54 18.06 8.32
CA LYS A 89 -15.50 19.14 8.15
C LYS A 89 -14.71 20.32 7.59
N GLY A 90 -15.02 20.69 6.34
CA GLY A 90 -14.54 21.92 5.73
C GLY A 90 -14.88 23.13 6.60
N ALA A 91 -13.97 24.09 6.61
CA ALA A 91 -14.16 25.44 7.10
C ALA A 91 -14.10 26.38 5.90
#